data_AF-A0A1C4SH86-F1
#
_entry.id   AF-A0A1C4SH86-F1
#
_cell.length_a   1.000
_cell.length_b   1.000
_cell.length_c   1.000
_cell.angle_alpha   90.00
_cell.angle_beta   90.00
_cell.angle_gamma   90.00
#
_symmetry.space_group_name_H-M   'P 1'
#
loop_
_entity.id
_entity.type
_entity.pdbx_description
1 polymer ?
#
loop_
_entity_poly.entity_id
_entity_poly.type
_entity_poly.pdbx_seq_one_letter_code
_entity_poly.pdbx_strand_id
1 'polypeptide(L)'
;MTTMDEHPLDVAAFLNDIEGHLLLTTARREADAAAARFTASLGWATEAQRADLRERFEAEYRALLRAQWTRTADRGRELRAEYEERYRVLRGRLLAVFLLGCALLTASAALVAAG
;
A
#
# COMPACT_ATOMS: atom_id res chain seq x y z
N MET A 1 9.96 10.43 38.80
CA MET A 1 8.91 11.11 38.03
C MET A 1 9.39 11.22 36.59
N THR A 2 9.33 10.12 35.85
CA THR A 2 9.77 10.05 34.45
C THR A 2 8.66 10.58 33.57
N THR A 3 8.93 11.68 32.88
CA THR A 3 8.18 12.18 31.74
C THR A 3 8.01 11.04 30.74
N MET A 4 6.79 10.51 30.62
CA MET A 4 6.40 9.80 29.41
C MET A 4 6.42 10.83 28.29
N ASP A 5 7.42 10.73 27.42
CA ASP A 5 7.32 11.29 26.08
C ASP A 5 6.13 10.61 25.41
N GLU A 6 4.99 11.31 25.39
CA GLU A 6 3.89 11.00 24.48
C GLU A 6 4.37 11.29 23.07
N HIS A 7 5.11 10.33 22.49
CA HIS A 7 5.27 10.26 21.05
C HIS A 7 3.84 10.20 20.47
N PRO A 8 3.38 11.20 19.70
CA PRO A 8 2.09 11.10 19.05
C PRO A 8 2.19 9.89 18.14
N LEU A 9 1.49 8.81 18.50
CA LEU A 9 1.48 7.59 17.72
C LEU A 9 1.08 7.98 16.31
N ASP A 10 1.95 7.73 15.34
CA ASP A 10 1.57 7.84 13.94
C ASP A 10 0.55 6.76 13.65
N VAL A 11 -0.73 7.11 13.80
CA VAL A 11 -1.87 6.22 13.64
C VAL A 11 -1.84 5.56 12.27
N ALA A 12 -1.31 6.23 11.24
CA ALA A 12 -1.18 5.66 9.91
C ALA A 12 -0.11 4.57 9.86
N ALA A 13 1.06 4.80 10.48
CA ALA A 13 2.12 3.80 10.58
C ALA A 13 1.64 2.57 11.39
N PHE A 14 0.98 2.80 12.51
CA PHE A 14 0.44 1.72 13.34
C PHE A 14 -0.64 0.90 12.62
N LEU A 15 -1.55 1.56 11.90
CA LEU A 15 -2.57 0.87 11.11
C LEU A 15 -1.95 0.01 10.01
N ASN A 16 -0.91 0.51 9.35
CA ASN A 16 -0.18 -0.23 8.31
C ASN A 16 0.52 -1.48 8.90
N ASP A 17 1.08 -1.40 10.10
CA ASP A 17 1.67 -2.55 10.79
C ASP A 17 0.63 -3.61 11.14
N ILE A 18 -0.55 -3.20 11.63
CA ILE A 18 -1.67 -4.10 11.88
C ILE A 18 -2.12 -4.76 10.58
N GLU A 19 -2.34 -3.97 9.52
CA GLU A 19 -2.77 -4.49 8.22
C GLU A 19 -1.75 -5.50 7.66
N GLY A 20 -0.46 -5.18 7.73
CA GLY A 20 0.62 -6.08 7.35
C GLY A 20 0.60 -7.40 8.14
N HIS A 21 0.38 -7.34 9.45
CA HIS A 21 0.24 -8.53 10.28
C HIS A 21 -1.00 -9.36 9.92
N LEU A 22 -2.14 -8.73 9.66
CA LEU A 22 -3.37 -9.39 9.23
C LEU A 22 -3.22 -10.09 7.88
N LEU A 23 -2.57 -9.42 6.92
CA LEU A 23 -2.26 -10.01 5.61
C LEU A 23 -1.35 -11.23 5.76
N LEU A 24 -0.26 -11.12 6.54
CA LEU A 24 0.68 -12.22 6.76
C LEU A 24 0.03 -13.42 7.45
N THR A 25 -0.77 -13.18 8.48
CA THR A 25 -1.47 -14.26 9.20
C THR A 25 -2.51 -14.95 8.33
N THR A 26 -3.21 -14.21 7.47
CA THR A 26 -4.15 -14.77 6.48
C THR A 26 -3.42 -15.63 5.46
N ALA A 27 -2.35 -15.12 4.85
CA ALA A 27 -1.54 -15.85 3.89
C ALA A 27 -0.95 -17.16 4.44
N ARG A 28 -0.55 -17.17 5.71
CA ARG A 28 -0.09 -18.41 6.38
C ARG A 28 -1.20 -19.45 6.44
N ARG A 29 -2.39 -19.07 6.89
CA ARG A 29 -3.55 -19.99 6.98
C ARG A 29 -3.95 -20.52 5.60
N GLU A 30 -3.91 -19.68 4.58
CA GLU A 30 -4.20 -20.10 3.20
C GLU A 30 -3.16 -21.07 2.66
N ALA A 31 -1.87 -20.82 2.91
CA ALA A 31 -0.78 -21.70 2.52
C ALA A 31 -0.95 -23.09 3.14
N ASP A 32 -1.20 -23.15 4.46
CA ASP A 32 -1.37 -24.40 5.20
C ASP A 32 -2.59 -25.19 4.67
N ALA A 33 -3.72 -24.50 4.43
CA ALA A 33 -4.93 -25.10 3.87
C ALA A 33 -4.73 -25.61 2.43
N ALA A 34 -4.02 -24.86 1.60
CA ALA A 34 -3.69 -25.27 0.23
C ALA A 34 -2.76 -26.50 0.22
N ALA A 35 -1.76 -26.52 1.11
CA ALA A 35 -0.83 -27.63 1.23
C ALA A 35 -1.53 -28.91 1.73
N ALA A 36 -2.42 -28.79 2.72
CA ALA A 36 -3.25 -29.90 3.20
C ALA A 36 -4.13 -30.48 2.08
N ARG A 37 -4.83 -29.62 1.32
CA ARG A 37 -5.64 -30.05 0.16
C ARG A 37 -4.81 -30.74 -0.91
N PHE A 38 -3.63 -30.21 -1.23
CA PHE A 38 -2.73 -30.77 -2.24
C PHE A 38 -2.23 -32.17 -1.81
N THR A 39 -1.69 -32.28 -0.61
CA THR A 39 -1.14 -33.54 -0.10
C THR A 39 -2.21 -34.60 0.15
N ALA A 40 -3.42 -34.23 0.57
CA ALA A 40 -4.54 -35.15 0.70
C ALA A 40 -4.97 -35.80 -0.63
N SER A 41 -4.75 -35.10 -1.75
CA SER A 41 -5.03 -35.66 -3.10
C SER A 41 -4.03 -36.74 -3.52
N LEU A 42 -2.88 -36.84 -2.85
CA LEU A 42 -1.83 -37.82 -3.13
C LEU A 42 -2.08 -39.12 -2.37
N GLY A 43 -3.10 -39.88 -2.80
CA GLY A 43 -3.51 -41.14 -2.17
C GLY A 43 -2.46 -42.26 -2.18
N TRP A 44 -1.40 -42.12 -2.98
CA TRP A 44 -0.29 -43.07 -3.09
C TRP A 44 0.90 -42.73 -2.16
N ALA A 45 0.93 -41.53 -1.59
CA ALA A 45 2.04 -41.08 -0.75
C ALA A 45 1.90 -41.60 0.69
N THR A 46 3.02 -42.00 1.28
CA THR A 46 3.09 -42.28 2.72
C THR A 46 2.94 -41.00 3.55
N GLU A 47 2.65 -41.13 4.85
CA GLU A 47 2.51 -39.96 5.72
C GLU A 47 3.79 -39.12 5.80
N ALA A 48 4.96 -39.77 5.83
CA ALA A 48 6.25 -39.07 5.80
C ALA A 48 6.44 -38.28 4.50
N GLN A 49 6.10 -38.87 3.35
CA GLN A 49 6.18 -38.18 2.05
C GLN A 49 5.18 -37.01 1.95
N ARG A 50 3.99 -37.16 2.54
CA ARG A 50 3.02 -36.06 2.62
C ARG A 50 3.51 -34.91 3.49
N ALA A 51 4.14 -35.19 4.63
CA ALA A 51 4.70 -34.18 5.50
C ALA A 51 5.82 -33.37 4.80
N ASP A 52 6.75 -34.06 4.13
CA ASP A 52 7.85 -33.42 3.40
C ASP A 52 7.33 -32.55 2.24
N LEU A 53 6.34 -33.05 1.48
CA LEU A 53 5.73 -32.30 0.39
C LEU A 53 4.96 -31.08 0.88
N ARG A 54 4.28 -31.19 2.03
CA ARG A 54 3.57 -30.06 2.64
C ARG A 54 4.53 -28.95 3.03
N GLU A 55 5.64 -29.28 3.69
CA GLU A 55 6.65 -28.28 4.08
C GLU A 55 7.25 -27.56 2.87
N ARG A 56 7.63 -28.31 1.82
CA ARG A 56 8.15 -27.72 0.58
C ARG A 56 7.13 -26.84 -0.12
N PHE A 57 5.87 -27.30 -0.19
CA PHE A 57 4.80 -26.52 -0.79
C PHE A 57 4.54 -25.23 -0.01
N GLU A 58 4.47 -25.27 1.32
CA GLU A 58 4.29 -24.08 2.15
C GLU A 58 5.43 -23.07 1.94
N ALA A 59 6.68 -23.54 1.85
CA ALA A 59 7.83 -22.68 1.58
C ALA A 59 7.73 -21.96 0.22
N GLU A 60 7.47 -22.72 -0.85
CA GLU A 60 7.32 -22.17 -2.20
C GLU A 60 6.12 -21.24 -2.32
N TYR A 61 4.97 -21.60 -1.73
CA TYR A 61 3.77 -20.79 -1.74
C TYR A 61 4.00 -19.44 -1.03
N ARG A 62 4.69 -19.44 0.12
CA ARG A 62 5.05 -18.21 0.84
C ARG A 62 6.02 -17.35 0.04
N ALA A 63 7.00 -17.95 -0.65
CA ALA A 63 7.93 -17.23 -1.53
C ALA A 63 7.18 -16.57 -2.70
N LEU A 64 6.25 -17.29 -3.32
CA LEU A 64 5.42 -16.78 -4.40
C LEU A 64 4.54 -15.61 -3.93
N LEU A 65 3.84 -15.75 -2.81
CA LEU A 65 3.01 -14.66 -2.27
C LEU A 65 3.83 -13.41 -1.98
N ARG A 66 5.01 -13.57 -1.37
CA ARG A 66 5.93 -12.44 -1.11
C ARG A 66 6.31 -11.73 -2.40
N ALA A 67 6.66 -12.48 -3.46
CA ALA A 67 7.01 -11.90 -4.75
C ALA A 67 5.82 -11.16 -5.39
N GLN A 68 4.61 -11.73 -5.32
CA GLN A 68 3.40 -11.09 -5.83
C GLN A 68 3.09 -9.78 -5.10
N TRP A 69 3.10 -9.80 -3.77
CA TRP A 69 2.85 -8.60 -2.96
C TRP A 69 3.91 -7.52 -3.18
N THR A 70 5.18 -7.89 -3.29
CA THR A 70 6.26 -6.95 -3.58
C THR A 70 6.02 -6.26 -4.91
N ARG A 71 5.70 -7.02 -5.97
CA ARG A 71 5.38 -6.45 -7.29
C ARG A 71 4.17 -5.52 -7.24
N THR A 72 3.10 -5.91 -6.54
CA THR A 72 1.91 -5.06 -6.41
C THR A 72 2.22 -3.78 -5.63
N ALA A 73 3.01 -3.86 -4.55
CA ALA A 73 3.43 -2.71 -3.78
C ALA A 73 4.30 -1.76 -4.62
N ASP A 74 5.25 -2.31 -5.38
CA ASP A 74 6.13 -1.54 -6.26
C ASP A 74 5.32 -0.82 -7.33
N ARG A 75 4.40 -1.53 -8.00
CA ARG A 75 3.51 -0.95 -9.00
C ARG A 75 2.59 0.12 -8.43
N GLY A 76 2.07 -0.11 -7.22
CA GLY A 76 1.26 0.87 -6.49
C GLY A 76 2.04 2.16 -6.19
N ARG A 77 3.30 2.05 -5.78
CA ARG A 77 4.18 3.21 -5.56
C ARG A 77 4.49 3.95 -6.85
N GLU A 78 4.75 3.23 -7.94
CA GLU A 78 4.99 3.81 -9.25
C GLU A 78 3.76 4.58 -9.77
N LEU A 79 2.58 3.97 -9.70
CA LEU A 79 1.31 4.64 -10.03
C LEU A 79 1.11 5.89 -9.19
N ARG A 80 1.29 5.78 -7.87
CA ARG A 80 1.15 6.92 -6.98
C ARG A 80 2.08 8.07 -7.36
N ALA A 81 3.34 7.78 -7.70
CA ALA A 81 4.29 8.79 -8.13
C ALA A 81 3.84 9.48 -9.44
N GLU A 82 3.40 8.72 -10.43
CA GLU A 82 2.88 9.24 -11.71
C GLU A 82 1.65 10.15 -11.49
N TYR A 83 0.72 9.72 -10.63
CA TYR A 83 -0.47 10.51 -10.31
C TYR A 83 -0.14 11.77 -9.51
N GLU A 84 0.76 11.69 -8.53
CA GLU A 84 1.19 12.85 -7.75
C GLU A 84 1.87 13.90 -8.63
N GLU A 85 2.70 13.49 -9.58
CA GLU A 85 3.33 14.40 -10.54
C GLU A 85 2.27 15.12 -11.39
N ARG A 86 1.34 14.36 -12.00
CA ARG A 86 0.23 14.95 -12.77
C ARG A 86 -0.63 15.89 -11.93
N TYR A 87 -0.93 15.51 -10.70
CA TYR A 87 -1.71 16.32 -9.78
C TYR A 87 -0.98 17.62 -9.41
N ARG A 88 0.33 17.57 -9.13
CA ARG A 88 1.13 18.77 -8.82
C ARG A 88 1.11 19.76 -9.98
N VAL A 89 1.24 19.27 -11.22
CA VAL A 89 1.15 20.12 -12.43
C VAL A 89 -0.23 20.75 -12.55
N LEU A 90 -1.31 19.96 -12.42
CA LEU A 90 -2.68 20.47 -12.54
C LEU A 90 -2.99 21.49 -11.44
N ARG A 91 -2.61 21.19 -10.19
CA ARG A 91 -2.74 22.09 -9.05
C ARG A 91 -2.00 23.39 -9.29
N GLY A 92 -0.76 23.34 -9.79
CA GLY A 92 0.02 24.54 -10.13
C GLY A 92 -0.69 25.41 -11.18
N ARG A 93 -1.25 24.81 -12.24
CA ARG A 93 -2.01 25.52 -13.26
C ARG A 93 -3.28 26.18 -12.71
N LEU A 94 -4.03 25.46 -11.88
CA LEU A 94 -5.24 25.99 -11.26
C LEU A 94 -4.93 27.16 -10.32
N LEU A 95 -3.87 27.04 -9.51
CA LEU A 95 -3.42 28.12 -8.65
C LEU A 95 -2.95 29.33 -9.47
N ALA A 96 -2.22 29.13 -10.57
CA ALA A 96 -1.79 30.23 -11.44
C ALA A 96 -2.98 30.96 -12.07
N VAL A 97 -3.96 30.22 -12.62
CA VAL A 97 -5.19 30.81 -13.19
C VAL A 97 -5.98 31.58 -12.12
N PHE A 98 -6.12 30.99 -10.93
CA PHE A 98 -6.80 31.64 -9.81
C PHE A 98 -6.12 32.95 -9.40
N LEU A 99 -4.79 32.92 -9.21
CA LEU A 99 -4.01 34.10 -8.81
C LEU A 99 -4.05 35.21 -9.89
N LEU A 100 -3.92 34.83 -11.17
CA LEU A 100 -4.06 35.78 -12.28
C LEU A 100 -5.46 36.40 -12.33
N GLY A 101 -6.51 35.60 -12.11
CA GLY A 101 -7.88 36.09 -11.99
C GLY A 101 -8.04 37.11 -10.86
N CYS A 102 -7.52 36.81 -9.66
CA CYS A 102 -7.52 37.75 -8.54
C CYS A 102 -6.73 39.03 -8.85
N ALA A 103 -5.55 38.92 -9.48
CA ALA A 103 -4.74 40.08 -9.87
C ALA A 103 -5.46 40.97 -10.88
N LEU A 104 -6.13 40.37 -11.88
CA LEU A 104 -6.93 41.11 -12.84
C LEU A 104 -8.11 41.82 -12.18
N LEU A 105 -8.87 41.13 -11.32
CA LEU A 105 -10.01 41.72 -10.60
C LEU A 105 -9.58 42.89 -9.71
N THR A 106 -8.48 42.74 -8.97
CA THR A 106 -7.94 43.79 -8.10
C THR A 106 -7.42 44.98 -8.90
N ALA A 107 -6.69 44.75 -10.00
CA ALA A 107 -6.25 45.82 -10.89
C ALA A 107 -7.42 46.56 -11.54
N SER A 108 -8.46 45.83 -11.96
CA SER A 108 -9.68 46.40 -12.52
C SER A 108 -10.39 47.29 -11.51
N ALA A 109 -10.55 46.81 -10.28
CA ALA A 109 -11.18 47.58 -9.21
C ALA A 109 -10.38 48.83 -8.84
N ALA A 110 -9.04 48.73 -8.80
CA ALA A 110 -8.17 49.88 -8.55
C ALA A 110 -8.27 50.93 -9.66
N LEU A 111 -8.32 50.50 -10.93
CA LEU A 111 -8.49 51.41 -12.07
C LEU A 111 -9.84 52.14 -12.01
N VAL A 112 -10.92 51.44 -11.67
CA VAL A 112 -12.26 52.02 -11.49
C VAL A 112 -12.30 52.98 -10.30
N ALA A 113 -11.55 52.72 -9.22
CA ALA A 113 -11.50 53.62 -8.06
C ALA A 113 -10.63 54.87 -8.30
N ALA A 114 -9.70 54.82 -9.25
CA ALA A 114 -8.77 55.90 -9.57
C ALA A 114 -9.24 56.82 -10.70
N GLY A 115 -10.24 56.40 -11.49
CA GLY A 115 -10.86 57.19 -12.56
C GLY A 115 -12.18 57.80 -12.12
#